data_AF-A0A7S4HQE9-F1
#
_entry.id   AF-A0A7S4HQE9-F1
#
_cell.length_a   1.000
_cell.length_b   1.000
_cell.length_c   1.000
_cell.angle_alpha   90.00
_cell.angle_beta   90.00
_cell.angle_gamma   90.00
#
_symmetry.space_group_name_H-M   'P 1'
#
loop_
_entity.id
_entity.type
_entity.pdbx_description
1 polymer ?
#
loop_
_entity_poly.entity_id
_entity_poly.type
_entity_poly.pdbx_seq_one_letter_code
_entity_poly.pdbx_strand_id
1 'polypeptide(L)'
;MTTYIAREWKDVPLLISYHTHIPVYARTYAPWMGAFGEWLSWAVIRQLHSCADLTVVTSPQMKEEFEEHGVPRVEVWNKGIDTEVFHPKFGAKPWWTAKQGEDAEMATAARVMRERLTEGNP
;
A
#
# COMPACT_ATOMS: atom_id res chain seq x y z
N MET A 1 -24.21 14.75 0.04
CA MET A 1 -25.65 14.66 -0.28
C MET A 1 -26.00 13.37 -1.04
N THR A 2 -25.16 12.88 -1.96
CA THR A 2 -25.40 11.63 -2.70
C THR A 2 -25.33 10.35 -1.84
N THR A 3 -24.42 10.29 -0.87
CA THR A 3 -24.24 9.12 0.03
C THR A 3 -25.44 8.86 0.95
N TYR A 4 -26.25 9.90 1.21
CA TYR A 4 -27.41 9.82 2.10
C TYR A 4 -28.62 9.12 1.42
N ILE A 5 -28.79 9.34 0.11
CA ILE A 5 -29.93 8.82 -0.66
C ILE A 5 -29.87 7.29 -0.83
N ALA A 6 -28.66 6.72 -0.94
CA ALA A 6 -28.49 5.27 -1.11
C ALA A 6 -28.92 4.47 0.13
N ARG A 7 -28.68 5.01 1.33
CA ARG A 7 -29.06 4.38 2.60
C ARG A 7 -30.57 4.42 2.83
N GLU A 8 -31.22 5.51 2.44
CA GLU A 8 -32.65 5.76 2.70
C GLU A 8 -33.59 4.97 1.77
N TRP A 9 -33.13 4.53 0.58
CA TRP A 9 -34.02 3.96 -0.45
C TRP A 9 -33.93 2.44 -0.63
N LYS A 10 -32.87 1.75 -0.19
CA LYS A 10 -32.72 0.31 -0.51
C LYS A 10 -32.10 -0.60 0.55
N ASP A 11 -31.85 -0.15 1.79
CA ASP A 11 -31.33 -1.03 2.86
C ASP A 11 -30.06 -1.81 2.43
N VAL A 12 -29.24 -1.18 1.56
CA VAL A 12 -28.04 -1.81 0.99
C VAL A 12 -26.86 -1.45 1.87
N PRO A 13 -26.11 -2.45 2.41
CA PRO A 13 -24.92 -2.18 3.21
C PRO A 13 -23.86 -1.46 2.37
N LEU A 14 -23.38 -0.32 2.88
CA LEU A 14 -22.36 0.49 2.20
C LEU A 14 -20.95 0.07 2.62
N LEU A 15 -20.19 -0.47 1.68
CA LEU A 15 -18.78 -0.82 1.83
C LEU A 15 -17.90 0.21 1.13
N ILE A 16 -16.94 0.82 1.85
CA ILE A 16 -15.92 1.69 1.26
C ILE A 16 -14.56 1.02 1.37
N SER A 17 -13.85 0.89 0.24
CA SER A 17 -12.46 0.42 0.23
C SER A 17 -11.50 1.59 0.06
N TYR A 18 -10.59 1.75 1.02
CA TYR A 18 -9.62 2.83 1.02
C TYR A 18 -8.24 2.33 0.56
N HIS A 19 -7.76 2.88 -0.56
CA HIS A 19 -6.51 2.47 -1.21
C HIS A 19 -5.51 3.60 -1.46
N THR A 20 -5.95 4.87 -1.46
CA THR A 20 -5.08 6.02 -1.77
C THR A 20 -4.92 6.88 -0.53
N HIS A 21 -3.67 7.10 -0.10
CA HIS A 21 -3.37 7.84 1.11
C HIS A 21 -3.45 9.37 0.91
N ILE A 22 -4.68 9.89 0.79
CA ILE A 22 -4.96 11.30 0.48
C ILE A 22 -4.25 12.29 1.43
N PRO A 23 -4.19 12.08 2.77
CA PRO A 23 -3.55 13.02 3.70
C PRO A 23 -2.05 13.25 3.40
N VAL A 24 -1.34 12.17 3.05
CA VAL A 24 0.09 12.24 2.70
C VAL A 24 0.28 12.97 1.37
N TYR A 25 -0.58 12.70 0.39
CA TYR A 25 -0.54 13.41 -0.90
C TYR A 25 -0.86 14.90 -0.75
N ALA A 26 -1.81 15.28 0.10
CA ALA A 26 -2.12 16.68 0.37
C ALA A 26 -0.89 17.44 0.91
N ARG A 27 -0.13 16.81 1.81
CA ARG A 27 1.13 17.36 2.35
C ARG A 27 2.22 17.49 1.28
N THR A 28 2.35 16.53 0.38
CA THR A 28 3.40 16.52 -0.65
C THR A 28 3.10 17.47 -1.82
N TYR A 29 1.87 17.49 -2.32
CA TYR A 29 1.50 18.21 -3.54
C TYR A 29 0.94 19.61 -3.29
N ALA A 30 0.40 19.87 -2.11
CA ALA A 30 -0.06 21.19 -1.73
C ALA A 30 0.63 21.67 -0.44
N PRO A 31 1.97 21.83 -0.45
CA PRO A 31 2.71 22.28 0.72
C PRO A 31 2.26 23.67 1.19
N TRP A 32 1.71 24.50 0.28
CA TRP A 32 1.10 25.80 0.62
C TRP A 32 -0.15 25.68 1.51
N MET A 33 -0.87 24.56 1.45
CA MET A 33 -2.00 24.26 2.34
C MET A 33 -1.56 23.58 3.64
N GLY A 34 -0.31 23.11 3.73
CA GLY A 34 0.32 22.59 4.94
C GLY A 34 -0.58 21.69 5.79
N ALA A 35 -0.58 21.95 7.11
CA ALA A 35 -1.40 21.22 8.08
C ALA A 35 -2.92 21.39 7.87
N PHE A 36 -3.36 22.46 7.21
CA PHE A 36 -4.77 22.68 6.92
C PHE A 36 -5.30 21.73 5.84
N GLY A 37 -4.49 21.43 4.81
CA GLY A 37 -4.85 20.46 3.77
C GLY A 37 -4.97 19.04 4.31
N GLU A 38 -4.09 18.67 5.24
CA GLU A 38 -4.15 17.38 5.96
C GLU A 38 -5.39 17.29 6.85
N TRP A 39 -5.65 18.32 7.66
CA TRP A 39 -6.85 18.38 8.50
C TRP A 39 -8.15 18.30 7.68
N LEU A 40 -8.23 19.03 6.56
CA LEU A 40 -9.39 19.01 5.68
C LEU A 40 -9.57 17.62 5.04
N SER A 41 -8.48 16.97 4.64
CA SER A 41 -8.52 15.61 4.10
C SER A 41 -9.12 14.64 5.12
N TRP A 42 -8.66 14.70 6.38
CA TRP A 42 -9.21 13.89 7.46
C TRP A 42 -10.66 14.21 7.78
N ALA A 43 -11.05 15.48 7.76
CA ALA A 43 -12.44 15.89 7.96
C ALA A 43 -13.37 15.28 6.90
N VAL A 44 -12.96 15.33 5.63
CA VAL A 44 -13.72 14.74 4.51
C VAL A 44 -13.75 13.21 4.61
N ILE A 45 -12.61 12.58 4.91
CA ILE A 45 -12.51 11.13 5.11
C ILE A 45 -13.46 10.71 6.23
N ARG A 46 -13.40 11.34 7.40
CA ARG A 46 -14.26 11.03 8.53
C ARG A 46 -15.74 11.19 8.18
N GLN A 47 -16.11 12.25 7.48
CA GLN A 47 -17.51 12.49 7.12
C GLN A 47 -18.04 11.43 6.14
N LEU A 48 -17.26 11.06 5.13
CA LEU A 48 -17.66 10.05 4.13
C LEU A 48 -17.73 8.65 4.72
N HIS A 49 -16.71 8.26 5.49
CA HIS A 49 -16.62 6.92 6.06
C HIS A 49 -17.55 6.72 7.27
N SER A 50 -17.94 7.80 7.97
CA SER A 50 -18.97 7.72 9.02
C SER A 50 -20.35 7.33 8.47
N CYS A 51 -20.60 7.54 7.17
CA CYS A 51 -21.82 7.08 6.50
C CYS A 51 -21.74 5.62 6.03
N ALA A 52 -20.55 5.02 5.99
CA ALA A 52 -20.35 3.64 5.58
C ALA A 52 -20.65 2.67 6.72
N ASP A 53 -21.23 1.52 6.38
CA ASP A 53 -21.45 0.45 7.35
C ASP A 53 -20.15 -0.31 7.62
N LEU A 54 -19.26 -0.39 6.63
CA LEU A 54 -17.91 -0.92 6.78
C LEU A 54 -16.91 -0.18 5.89
N THR A 55 -15.78 0.20 6.47
CA THR A 55 -14.62 0.72 5.76
C THR A 55 -13.51 -0.32 5.79
N VAL A 56 -12.90 -0.61 4.65
CA VAL A 56 -11.81 -1.59 4.59
C VAL A 56 -10.52 -0.97 4.07
N VAL A 57 -9.45 -1.12 4.85
CA VAL A 57 -8.09 -0.65 4.55
C VAL A 57 -7.17 -1.83 4.24
N THR A 58 -6.06 -1.60 3.53
CA THR A 58 -5.16 -2.69 3.11
C THR A 58 -4.05 -3.02 4.09
N SER A 59 -3.90 -2.26 5.18
CA SER A 59 -2.78 -2.39 6.11
C SER A 59 -3.23 -2.06 7.54
N PRO A 60 -2.71 -2.78 8.56
CA PRO A 60 -2.97 -2.48 9.97
C PRO A 60 -2.58 -1.06 10.37
N GLN A 61 -1.48 -0.53 9.85
CA GLN A 61 -1.03 0.83 10.13
C GLN A 61 -2.05 1.88 9.68
N MET A 62 -2.66 1.69 8.50
CA MET A 62 -3.74 2.58 8.04
C MET A 62 -4.99 2.46 8.90
N LYS A 63 -5.25 1.28 9.48
CA LYS A 63 -6.39 1.10 10.40
C LYS A 63 -6.17 1.92 11.67
N GLU A 64 -5.00 1.83 12.28
CA GLU A 64 -4.63 2.60 13.47
C GLU A 64 -4.75 4.11 13.20
N GLU A 65 -4.23 4.58 12.08
CA GLU A 65 -4.31 5.99 11.69
C GLU A 65 -5.77 6.45 11.51
N PHE A 66 -6.62 5.61 10.92
CA PHE A 66 -8.05 5.91 10.79
C PHE A 66 -8.78 5.94 12.15
N GLU A 67 -8.42 5.03 13.06
CA GLU A 67 -8.97 4.98 14.42
C GLU A 67 -8.55 6.22 15.23
N GLU A 68 -7.29 6.64 15.13
CA GLU A 68 -6.77 7.87 15.75
C GLU A 68 -7.50 9.13 15.26
N HIS A 69 -7.85 9.17 13.98
CA HIS A 69 -8.61 10.28 13.38
C HIS A 69 -10.14 10.17 13.56
N GLY A 70 -10.60 9.21 14.35
CA GLY A 70 -12.00 9.07 14.75
C GLY A 70 -12.92 8.54 13.65
N VAL A 71 -12.39 7.74 12.72
CA VAL A 71 -13.19 7.07 11.69
C VAL A 71 -13.77 5.76 12.27
N PRO A 72 -15.10 5.59 12.30
CA PRO A 72 -15.71 4.39 12.87
C PRO A 72 -15.73 3.22 11.87
N ARG A 73 -15.82 1.98 12.38
CA ARG A 73 -16.09 0.75 11.62
C ARG A 73 -15.06 0.49 10.51
N VAL A 74 -13.79 0.43 10.90
CA VAL A 74 -12.65 0.21 10.00
C VAL A 74 -12.05 -1.18 10.23
N GLU A 75 -11.90 -1.96 9.17
CA GLU A 75 -11.27 -3.28 9.21
C GLU A 75 -10.15 -3.41 8.17
N VAL A 76 -9.23 -4.35 8.40
CA VAL A 76 -8.15 -4.64 7.45
C VAL A 76 -8.61 -5.73 6.49
N TRP A 77 -8.56 -5.44 5.18
CA TRP A 77 -8.83 -6.42 4.13
C TRP A 77 -7.64 -7.37 4.05
N ASN A 78 -7.74 -8.54 4.68
CA ASN A 78 -6.81 -9.62 4.45
C ASN A 78 -7.04 -10.17 3.04
N LYS A 79 -6.18 -9.77 2.09
CA LYS A 79 -6.19 -10.33 0.74
C LYS A 79 -5.78 -11.80 0.81
N GLY A 80 -6.74 -12.70 0.96
CA GLY A 80 -6.53 -14.12 0.74
C GLY A 80 -6.31 -14.37 -0.74
N ILE A 81 -5.22 -15.04 -1.10
CA ILE A 81 -5.03 -15.59 -2.44
C ILE A 81 -5.69 -16.97 -2.47
N ASP A 82 -6.44 -17.26 -3.54
CA ASP A 82 -6.98 -18.59 -3.76
C ASP A 82 -5.83 -19.60 -3.89
N THR A 83 -5.70 -20.47 -2.89
CA THR A 83 -4.62 -21.45 -2.78
C THR A 83 -4.80 -22.64 -3.73
N GLU A 84 -5.97 -22.82 -4.35
CA GLU A 84 -6.20 -23.83 -5.38
C GLU A 84 -5.64 -23.36 -6.73
N VAL A 85 -5.81 -22.08 -7.05
CA VAL A 85 -5.30 -21.47 -8.30
C VAL A 85 -3.80 -21.13 -8.20
N PHE A 86 -3.34 -20.63 -7.05
CA PHE A 86 -1.95 -20.21 -6.83
C PHE A 86 -1.16 -21.20 -5.96
N HIS A 87 -1.35 -22.50 -6.18
CA HIS A 87 -0.56 -23.51 -5.49
C HIS A 87 0.90 -23.49 -6.03
N PRO A 88 1.94 -23.42 -5.17
CA PRO A 88 3.34 -23.46 -5.59
C PRO A 88 3.76 -24.73 -6.35
N LYS A 89 2.86 -25.72 -6.48
CA LYS A 89 3.05 -26.92 -7.32
C LYS A 89 2.90 -26.60 -8.82
N PHE A 90 2.17 -25.53 -9.16
CA PHE A 90 2.02 -25.02 -10.53
C PHE A 90 2.97 -23.86 -10.83
N GLY A 91 3.82 -23.48 -9.86
CA GLY A 91 4.86 -22.47 -10.05
C GLY A 91 5.88 -22.95 -11.09
N ALA A 92 5.85 -22.36 -12.28
CA ALA A 92 6.90 -22.51 -13.27
C ALA A 92 8.26 -22.18 -12.62
N LYS A 93 9.31 -22.91 -13.03
CA LYS A 93 10.68 -22.69 -12.56
C LYS A 93 11.00 -21.19 -12.62
N PRO A 94 11.49 -20.58 -11.53
CA PRO A 94 11.76 -19.16 -11.56
C PRO A 94 12.86 -18.82 -12.57
N TRP A 95 12.64 -17.80 -13.38
CA TRP A 95 13.58 -17.36 -14.43
C TRP A 95 14.98 -16.99 -13.89
N TRP A 96 15.11 -16.67 -12.59
CA TRP A 96 16.41 -16.46 -11.94
C TRP A 96 17.23 -17.75 -11.75
N THR A 97 16.60 -18.93 -11.79
CA THR A 97 17.35 -20.20 -11.78
C THR A 97 18.07 -20.49 -13.10
N ALA A 98 17.71 -19.78 -14.19
CA ALA A 98 18.33 -19.94 -15.49
C ALA A 98 19.59 -19.06 -15.71
N LYS A 99 19.86 -18.09 -14.83
CA LYS A 99 20.93 -17.09 -15.01
C LYS A 99 22.27 -17.37 -14.30
N GLN A 100 22.46 -18.56 -13.73
CA GLN A 100 23.69 -18.92 -12.99
C GLN A 100 25.00 -18.84 -13.82
N GLY A 101 24.92 -18.74 -15.15
CA GLY A 101 26.10 -18.54 -16.01
C GLY A 101 26.65 -17.11 -16.01
N GLU A 102 25.81 -16.09 -15.86
CA GLU A 102 26.22 -14.67 -15.92
C GLU A 102 26.69 -14.15 -14.55
N ASP A 103 26.19 -14.74 -13.46
CA ASP A 103 26.55 -14.36 -12.08
C ASP A 103 28.02 -14.71 -11.74
N ALA A 104 28.58 -15.73 -12.38
CA ALA A 104 29.98 -16.13 -12.20
C ALA A 104 30.97 -15.11 -12.81
N GLU A 105 30.62 -14.50 -13.94
CA GLU A 105 31.41 -13.43 -14.55
C GLU A 105 31.34 -12.15 -13.71
N MET A 106 30.16 -11.78 -13.20
CA MET A 106 30.01 -10.61 -12.33
C MET A 106 30.71 -10.77 -10.98
N ALA A 107 30.71 -11.97 -10.39
CA ALA A 107 31.47 -12.27 -9.19
C ALA A 107 32.99 -12.20 -9.43
N THR A 108 33.45 -12.65 -10.60
CA THR A 108 34.86 -12.57 -10.99
C THR A 108 35.29 -11.12 -11.27
N ALA A 109 34.47 -10.35 -11.98
CA ALA A 109 34.69 -8.93 -12.23
C ALA A 109 34.71 -8.11 -10.93
N ALA A 110 33.81 -8.39 -9.99
CA ALA A 110 33.80 -7.77 -8.68
C ALA A 110 35.06 -8.11 -7.85
N ARG A 111 35.56 -9.35 -7.95
CA ARG A 111 36.82 -9.76 -7.30
C ARG A 111 38.02 -9.01 -7.88
N VAL A 112 38.15 -8.95 -9.20
CA VAL A 112 39.23 -8.24 -9.90
C VAL A 112 39.19 -6.74 -9.63
N MET A 113 37.99 -6.14 -9.58
CA MET A 113 37.83 -4.72 -9.23
C MET A 113 38.26 -4.44 -7.78
N ARG A 114 37.96 -5.36 -6.85
CA ARG A 114 38.34 -5.23 -5.44
C ARG A 114 39.85 -5.36 -5.23
N GLU A 115 40.51 -6.26 -5.96
CA GLU A 115 41.98 -6.43 -5.95
C GLU A 115 42.69 -5.17 -6.49
N ARG A 116 42.18 -4.59 -7.58
CA ARG A 116 42.73 -3.34 -8.14
C ARG A 116 42.56 -2.13 -7.23
N LEU A 117 41.48 -2.08 -6.45
CA LEU A 117 41.27 -1.01 -5.45
C LEU A 117 42.17 -1.15 -4.24
N THR A 118 42.68 -2.35 -3.92
CA THR A 118 43.64 -2.58 -2.84
C THR A 118 45.10 -2.38 -3.26
N GLU A 119 45.43 -2.52 -4.55
CA GLU A 119 46.81 -2.35 -5.07
C GLU A 119 47.13 -0.91 -5.53
N GLY A 120 46.13 -0.02 -5.58
CA GLY A 120 46.28 1.34 -6.06
C GLY A 120 46.15 2.41 -4.99
N ASN A 121 47.12 2.52 -4.08
CA ASN A 121 47.37 3.78 -3.36
C ASN A 121 48.87 3.93 -3.01
N PRO A 122 49.69 4.61 -3.84
CA PRO A 122 50.96 5.16 -3.38
C PRO A 122 50.74 6.25 -2.31
#